data_AF-A0A8J2JT18-F1
#
_entry.id   AF-A0A8J2JT18-F1
#
_cell.length_a   1.000
_cell.length_b   1.000
_cell.length_c   1.000
_cell.angle_alpha   90.00
_cell.angle_beta   90.00
_cell.angle_gamma   90.00
#
_symmetry.space_group_name_H-M   'P 1'
#
loop_
_entity.id
_entity.type
_entity.pdbx_description
1 polymer ?
#
loop_
_entity_poly.entity_id
_entity_poly.type
_entity_poly.pdbx_seq_one_letter_code
_entity_poly.pdbx_strand_id
1 'polypeptide(L)'
;MAREYKRSHYTLHLMPTTQDQIEIVQDSTQKAMEFTSLNFALNHLASTGTAFSVEHAMALQATLTDLCKQNNFFNVYFWGKIQGTENDYYIVYGVGKNFLKDRTYYYSINHSLEWVQLIEPTPLTIDLALASTGRFVGNPIAICETEISANHEDTIDEDGDEEEEGSLWITFREEERLAATVAIIQSEAEIIPRGFLIKDPTGTVFQNKAFEGLPKEEALQLISYFHVRQAEIPWDKNIVGRPDYNITMDFLHSIANDLPIGCWTISLDNIETVATLRSLFWPGAHGAVVIANNRQHHMCGWGLFSWWYIGTGKKNWDVPFMITPPPSLAKACVVEDKPQLEIDDRSGTYNVPSTGYLIPGEGRSGSVKSISGAFRSSAIMKPFTTSEDETQQLQY
;
A
#
# COMPACT_ATOMS: atom_id res chain seq x y z
N MET A 1 -18.39 4.34 81.77
CA MET A 1 -17.74 4.97 80.61
C MET A 1 -18.53 4.62 79.36
N ALA A 2 -18.70 5.62 78.48
CA ALA A 2 -19.19 5.53 77.10
C ALA A 2 -20.68 5.22 76.88
N ARG A 3 -21.37 5.83 75.92
CA ARG A 3 -21.31 7.13 75.21
C ARG A 3 -22.57 7.17 74.33
N GLU A 4 -22.98 8.38 73.99
CA GLU A 4 -24.25 8.74 73.34
C GLU A 4 -24.58 8.01 72.03
N TYR A 5 -25.89 7.80 71.86
CA TYR A 5 -26.57 7.46 70.61
C TYR A 5 -26.44 8.60 69.58
N LYS A 6 -26.00 8.28 68.36
CA LYS A 6 -26.22 9.11 67.18
C LYS A 6 -26.64 8.24 66.01
N ARG A 7 -27.88 8.46 65.53
CA ARG A 7 -28.41 7.91 64.28
C ARG A 7 -27.57 8.44 63.11
N SER A 8 -27.03 7.55 62.29
CA SER A 8 -26.55 7.86 60.94
C SER A 8 -27.57 7.39 59.92
N HIS A 9 -27.92 8.29 59.01
CA HIS A 9 -28.83 8.06 57.89
C HIS A 9 -28.27 7.02 56.93
N TYR A 10 -29.11 6.08 56.50
CA TYR A 10 -28.83 5.21 55.36
C TYR A 10 -29.10 5.99 54.07
N THR A 11 -28.06 6.32 53.33
CA THR A 11 -28.18 6.78 51.94
C THR A 11 -27.75 5.61 51.05
N LEU A 12 -28.71 5.02 50.34
CA LEU A 12 -28.46 4.04 49.29
C LEU A 12 -27.73 4.74 48.14
N HIS A 13 -26.40 4.61 48.09
CA HIS A 13 -25.64 4.92 46.89
C HIS A 13 -25.84 3.77 45.90
N LEU A 14 -26.71 4.00 44.92
CA LEU A 14 -26.73 3.23 43.67
C LEU A 14 -25.31 3.29 43.08
N MET A 15 -24.69 2.12 42.89
CA MET A 15 -23.44 2.03 42.15
C MET A 15 -23.72 2.40 40.70
N PRO A 16 -22.98 3.34 40.09
CA PRO A 16 -23.07 3.55 38.65
C PRO A 16 -22.52 2.30 37.95
N THR A 17 -23.32 1.82 37.00
CA THR A 17 -23.00 0.77 36.05
C THR A 17 -21.65 1.01 35.38
N THR A 18 -20.93 -0.09 35.17
CA THR A 18 -19.58 -0.23 34.61
C THR A 18 -19.46 0.19 33.13
N GLN A 19 -20.02 1.33 32.75
CA GLN A 19 -19.96 1.90 31.40
C GLN A 19 -19.27 3.27 31.32
N ASP A 20 -19.08 3.96 32.45
CA ASP A 20 -18.46 5.30 32.48
C ASP A 20 -16.94 5.28 32.78
N GLN A 21 -16.27 4.12 32.65
CA GLN A 21 -14.79 4.01 32.72
C GLN A 21 -14.12 3.75 31.38
N ILE A 22 -14.87 3.89 30.28
CA ILE A 22 -14.30 4.06 28.93
C ILE A 22 -14.50 5.53 28.51
N GLU A 23 -14.36 6.47 29.44
CA GLU A 23 -13.98 7.83 29.07
C GLU A 23 -12.50 7.80 28.73
N ILE A 24 -12.29 7.61 27.42
CA ILE A 24 -11.19 8.10 26.61
C ILE A 24 -10.27 9.02 27.43
N VAL A 25 -9.20 8.44 27.96
CA VAL A 25 -7.96 9.16 28.19
C VAL A 25 -7.47 9.53 26.79
N GLN A 26 -8.05 10.58 26.22
CA GLN A 26 -7.42 11.42 25.21
C GLN A 26 -6.32 12.13 25.98
N ASP A 27 -5.29 11.35 26.29
CA ASP A 27 -4.00 11.88 26.63
C ASP A 27 -3.69 12.89 25.55
N SER A 28 -3.26 14.08 25.97
CA SER A 28 -2.73 15.11 25.11
C SER A 28 -1.53 14.50 24.37
N THR A 29 -1.81 13.77 23.29
CA THR A 29 -0.82 13.05 22.50
C THR A 29 0.08 14.11 21.93
N GLN A 30 1.27 14.18 22.52
CA GLN A 30 2.38 14.97 22.07
C GLN A 30 2.45 14.85 20.55
N LYS A 31 2.13 15.96 19.84
CA LYS A 31 2.40 16.11 18.40
C LYS A 31 3.89 15.86 18.25
N ALA A 32 4.24 14.65 17.84
CA ALA A 32 5.59 14.17 17.86
C ALA A 32 5.98 13.89 16.41
N MET A 33 6.97 14.63 15.93
CA MET A 33 7.68 14.23 14.74
C MET A 33 8.24 12.82 14.96
N GLU A 34 8.11 11.95 13.96
CA GLU A 34 8.70 10.62 13.98
C GLU A 34 10.21 10.70 13.63
N PHE A 35 10.97 11.42 14.48
CA PHE A 35 12.41 11.67 14.34
C PHE A 35 13.20 10.37 14.18
N THR A 36 12.78 9.32 14.87
CA THR A 36 13.38 7.98 14.80
C THR A 36 13.26 7.40 13.40
N SER A 37 12.11 7.53 12.75
CA SER A 37 11.86 7.03 11.40
C SER A 37 12.58 7.88 10.35
N LEU A 38 12.71 9.19 10.56
CA LEU A 38 13.57 10.03 9.73
C LEU A 38 15.03 9.57 9.80
N ASN A 39 15.61 9.44 11.01
CA ASN A 39 17.00 9.00 11.15
C ASN A 39 17.23 7.59 10.61
N PHE A 40 16.25 6.70 10.80
CA PHE A 40 16.27 5.39 10.21
C PHE A 40 16.37 5.48 8.68
N ALA A 41 15.52 6.29 8.04
CA ALA A 41 15.60 6.53 6.61
C ALA A 41 16.98 7.04 6.20
N LEU A 42 17.49 8.10 6.87
CA LEU A 42 18.77 8.72 6.56
C LEU A 42 19.97 7.77 6.66
N ASN A 43 19.99 6.90 7.67
CA ASN A 43 21.04 5.89 7.83
C ASN A 43 20.99 4.84 6.70
N HIS A 44 19.80 4.50 6.21
CA HIS A 44 19.60 3.55 5.13
C HIS A 44 19.70 4.19 3.72
N LEU A 45 19.72 5.52 3.58
CA LEU A 45 20.01 6.17 2.30
C LEU A 45 21.40 5.78 1.75
N ALA A 46 22.38 5.58 2.64
CA ALA A 46 23.74 5.27 2.25
C ALA A 46 23.84 3.95 1.46
N SER A 47 23.01 2.96 1.80
CA SER A 47 22.96 1.69 1.06
C SER A 47 22.34 1.84 -0.33
N THR A 48 21.56 2.91 -0.56
CA THR A 48 20.99 3.26 -1.87
C THR A 48 21.91 4.17 -2.70
N GLY A 49 23.13 4.45 -2.22
CA GLY A 49 24.13 5.26 -2.93
C GLY A 49 23.95 6.76 -2.79
N THR A 50 23.13 7.21 -1.83
CA THR A 50 22.82 8.62 -1.58
C THR A 50 23.06 8.94 -0.11
N ALA A 51 23.66 10.09 0.21
CA ALA A 51 23.82 10.49 1.61
C ALA A 51 23.57 11.99 1.74
N PHE A 52 22.91 12.37 2.84
CA PHE A 52 22.81 13.78 3.22
C PHE A 52 23.98 14.17 4.12
N SER A 53 24.38 15.44 4.02
CA SER A 53 25.32 16.00 5.00
C SER A 53 24.65 16.07 6.37
N VAL A 54 25.47 16.05 7.41
CA VAL A 54 24.97 16.22 8.79
C VAL A 54 24.24 17.56 8.94
N GLU A 55 24.75 18.61 8.29
CA GLU A 55 24.14 19.93 8.28
C GLU A 55 22.73 19.90 7.67
N HIS A 56 22.57 19.24 6.52
CA HIS A 56 21.26 19.08 5.88
C HIS A 56 20.31 18.27 6.76
N ALA A 57 20.77 17.15 7.30
CA ALA A 57 19.95 16.30 8.17
C ALA A 57 19.43 17.07 9.40
N MET A 58 20.27 17.88 10.03
CA MET A 58 19.89 18.71 11.17
C MET A 58 18.94 19.85 10.76
N ALA A 59 19.17 20.49 9.62
CA ALA A 59 18.28 21.52 9.09
C ALA A 59 16.88 20.95 8.82
N LEU A 60 16.80 19.78 8.18
CA LEU A 60 15.55 19.06 7.92
C LEU A 60 14.80 18.76 9.23
N GLN A 61 15.50 18.24 10.24
CA GLN A 61 14.91 17.95 11.55
C GLN A 61 14.35 19.22 12.22
N ALA A 62 15.06 20.35 12.12
CA ALA A 62 14.59 21.61 12.68
C ALA A 62 13.33 22.11 11.95
N THR A 63 13.37 22.21 10.62
CA THR A 63 12.28 22.81 9.85
C THR A 63 11.03 21.94 9.81
N LEU A 64 11.16 20.62 9.82
CA LEU A 64 10.03 19.70 9.96
C LEU A 64 9.33 19.87 11.32
N THR A 65 10.09 20.21 12.38
CA THR A 65 9.53 20.41 13.73
C THR A 65 8.65 21.65 13.74
N ASP A 66 9.11 22.69 13.07
CA ASP A 66 8.38 23.94 12.92
C ASP A 66 7.14 23.76 12.04
N LEU A 67 7.26 23.03 10.93
CA LEU A 67 6.13 22.71 10.04
C LEU A 67 5.02 21.93 10.76
N CYS A 68 5.40 20.95 11.58
CA CYS A 68 4.45 20.18 12.39
C CYS A 68 3.67 21.07 13.37
N LYS A 69 4.36 22.01 14.03
CA LYS A 69 3.74 22.94 14.98
C LYS A 69 2.83 23.96 14.31
N GLN A 70 3.25 24.54 13.18
CA GLN A 70 2.51 25.58 12.48
C GLN A 70 1.17 25.09 11.92
N ASN A 71 1.16 23.88 11.35
CA ASN A 71 -0.01 23.34 10.65
C ASN A 71 -0.84 22.34 11.49
N ASN A 72 -0.47 22.13 12.76
CA ASN A 72 -1.16 21.21 13.68
C ASN A 72 -1.26 19.76 13.16
N PHE A 73 -0.29 19.31 12.37
CA PHE A 73 -0.22 17.92 11.93
C PHE A 73 -0.04 16.97 13.12
N PHE A 74 -0.51 15.73 12.96
CA PHE A 74 -0.19 14.66 13.91
C PHE A 74 1.28 14.28 13.75
N ASN A 75 1.65 13.92 12.52
CA ASN A 75 3.00 13.52 12.13
C ASN A 75 3.40 14.22 10.83
N VAL A 76 4.71 14.39 10.62
CA VAL A 76 5.29 14.90 9.38
C VAL A 76 6.37 13.93 8.93
N TYR A 77 6.36 13.59 7.65
CA TYR A 77 7.25 12.61 7.04
C TYR A 77 8.08 13.25 5.93
N PHE A 78 9.34 12.83 5.85
CA PHE A 78 10.17 13.13 4.70
C PHE A 78 9.79 12.19 3.56
N TRP A 79 9.35 12.75 2.44
CA TRP A 79 8.96 11.98 1.26
C TRP A 79 10.18 11.63 0.42
N GLY A 80 11.10 12.58 0.25
CA GLY A 80 12.24 12.38 -0.63
C GLY A 80 12.75 13.63 -1.33
N LYS A 81 13.45 13.39 -2.44
CA LYS A 81 14.08 14.40 -3.28
C LYS A 81 13.88 14.09 -4.77
N ILE A 82 13.43 15.08 -5.54
CA ILE A 82 13.41 15.05 -7.00
C ILE A 82 14.59 15.88 -7.52
N GLN A 83 15.45 15.25 -8.31
CA GLN A 83 16.68 15.84 -8.82
C GLN A 83 16.41 16.69 -10.06
N GLY A 84 16.77 17.96 -9.96
CA GLY A 84 16.73 18.89 -11.09
C GLY A 84 18.10 19.09 -11.72
N THR A 85 18.16 19.85 -12.82
CA THR A 85 19.42 20.21 -13.48
C THR A 85 20.13 21.36 -12.79
N GLU A 86 19.39 22.33 -12.24
CA GLU A 86 19.93 23.48 -11.51
C GLU A 86 19.76 23.31 -10.00
N ASN A 87 18.54 23.02 -9.53
CA ASN A 87 18.23 22.81 -8.12
C ASN A 87 17.41 21.53 -7.91
N ASP A 88 17.57 20.94 -6.73
CA ASP A 88 16.77 19.78 -6.31
C ASP A 88 15.52 20.22 -5.54
N TYR A 89 14.42 19.49 -5.73
CA TYR A 89 13.22 19.63 -4.92
C TYR A 89 13.26 18.64 -3.76
N TYR A 90 13.11 19.13 -2.53
CA TYR A 90 12.88 18.30 -1.35
C TYR A 90 11.40 18.28 -1.04
N ILE A 91 10.83 17.10 -0.78
CA ILE A 91 9.40 16.92 -0.58
C ILE A 91 9.15 16.32 0.80
N VAL A 92 8.14 16.84 1.47
CA VAL A 92 7.66 16.39 2.78
C VAL A 92 6.16 16.37 2.76
N TYR A 93 5.55 15.60 3.66
CA TYR A 93 4.11 15.67 3.85
C TYR A 93 3.73 15.63 5.32
N GLY A 94 2.74 16.44 5.66
CA GLY A 94 2.05 16.40 6.94
C GLY A 94 0.85 15.48 6.87
N VAL A 95 0.60 14.76 7.96
CA VAL A 95 -0.55 13.88 8.12
C VAL A 95 -1.45 14.41 9.23
N GLY A 96 -2.73 14.54 8.91
CA GLY A 96 -3.81 14.90 9.83
C GLY A 96 -4.34 13.69 10.62
N LYS A 97 -5.65 13.67 10.87
CA LYS A 97 -6.28 12.64 11.71
C LYS A 97 -6.39 11.31 10.97
N ASN A 98 -6.75 11.35 9.70
CA ASN A 98 -6.81 10.18 8.83
C ASN A 98 -5.55 10.09 7.98
N PHE A 99 -4.77 9.02 8.16
CA PHE A 99 -3.48 8.85 7.51
C PHE A 99 -3.55 8.91 5.98
N LEU A 100 -4.61 8.38 5.36
CA LEU A 100 -4.72 8.31 3.91
C LEU A 100 -5.30 9.58 3.29
N LYS A 101 -6.32 10.16 3.94
CA LYS A 101 -7.10 11.29 3.40
C LYS A 101 -6.51 12.65 3.75
N ASP A 102 -5.98 12.80 4.95
CA ASP A 102 -5.56 14.10 5.48
C ASP A 102 -4.06 14.30 5.24
N ARG A 103 -3.60 14.16 3.99
CA ARG A 103 -2.19 14.35 3.61
C ARG A 103 -2.01 15.66 2.88
N THR A 104 -1.05 16.46 3.31
CA THR A 104 -0.71 17.72 2.67
C THR A 104 0.77 17.74 2.36
N TYR A 105 1.11 17.95 1.10
CA TYR A 105 2.48 17.89 0.60
C TYR A 105 3.09 19.28 0.50
N TYR A 106 4.38 19.38 0.80
CA TYR A 106 5.16 20.60 0.70
C TYR A 106 6.47 20.30 -0.03
N TYR A 107 6.98 21.30 -0.75
CA TYR A 107 8.27 21.25 -1.40
C TYR A 107 9.19 22.37 -0.90
N SER A 108 10.49 22.16 -1.05
CA SER A 108 11.54 23.16 -0.79
C SER A 108 12.61 23.08 -1.86
N ILE A 109 13.03 24.24 -2.37
CA ILE A 109 14.19 24.39 -3.27
C ILE A 109 15.44 24.89 -2.52
N ASN A 110 15.25 25.49 -1.34
CA ASN A 110 16.31 26.12 -0.54
C ASN A 110 16.88 25.15 0.50
N HIS A 111 17.31 23.95 0.08
CA HIS A 111 17.91 22.94 0.98
C HIS A 111 17.08 22.65 2.25
N SER A 112 15.76 22.55 2.12
CA SER A 112 14.85 22.22 3.24
C SER A 112 14.74 23.30 4.34
N LEU A 113 15.04 24.57 4.02
CA LEU A 113 14.90 25.69 4.95
C LEU A 113 13.49 26.30 4.97
N GLU A 114 12.83 26.36 3.81
CA GLU A 114 11.51 26.97 3.64
C GLU A 114 10.60 26.02 2.87
N TRP A 115 9.36 25.84 3.35
CA TRP A 115 8.39 24.90 2.80
C TRP A 115 7.24 25.64 2.13
N VAL A 116 6.96 25.29 0.88
CA VAL A 116 5.82 25.78 0.11
C VAL A 116 4.88 24.61 -0.15
N GLN A 117 3.58 24.83 0.05
CA GLN A 117 2.59 23.77 -0.16
C GLN A 117 2.47 23.45 -1.65
N LEU A 118 2.43 22.17 -2.00
CA LEU A 118 2.14 21.72 -3.37
C LEU A 118 0.67 21.95 -3.72
N ILE A 119 0.43 22.30 -4.98
CA ILE A 119 -0.91 22.41 -5.56
C ILE A 119 -1.49 21.00 -5.70
N GLU A 120 -2.80 20.84 -5.54
CA GLU A 120 -3.45 19.56 -5.84
C GLU A 120 -3.45 19.33 -7.37
N PRO A 121 -2.92 18.18 -7.85
CA PRO A 121 -2.84 17.93 -9.28
C PRO A 121 -4.21 17.64 -9.88
N THR A 122 -4.45 18.16 -11.07
CA THR A 122 -5.62 17.84 -11.90
C THR A 122 -5.34 16.61 -12.78
N PRO A 123 -6.37 15.88 -13.25
CA PRO A 123 -6.16 14.73 -14.14
C PRO A 123 -5.35 15.09 -15.39
N LEU A 124 -5.61 16.24 -16.01
CA LEU A 124 -4.85 16.72 -17.16
C LEU A 124 -3.36 16.89 -16.82
N THR A 125 -3.03 17.50 -15.68
CA THR A 125 -1.62 17.69 -15.28
C THR A 125 -0.90 16.38 -14.97
N ILE A 126 -1.63 15.34 -14.53
CA ILE A 126 -1.09 13.99 -14.33
C ILE A 126 -0.70 13.37 -15.67
N ASP A 127 -1.59 13.42 -16.65
CA ASP A 127 -1.32 12.87 -17.99
C ASP A 127 -0.15 13.61 -18.67
N LEU A 128 -0.15 14.95 -18.57
CA LEU A 128 0.96 15.78 -19.07
C LEU A 128 2.29 15.47 -18.38
N ALA A 129 2.28 15.24 -17.05
CA ALA A 129 3.50 14.91 -16.30
C ALA A 129 4.04 13.52 -16.67
N LEU A 130 3.17 12.55 -16.98
CA LEU A 130 3.57 11.22 -17.47
C LEU A 130 4.17 11.27 -18.89
N ALA A 131 3.60 12.12 -19.75
CA ALA A 131 4.11 12.33 -21.11
C ALA A 131 5.40 13.19 -21.15
N SER A 132 5.67 13.98 -20.10
CA SER A 132 6.84 14.84 -20.02
C SER A 132 8.16 14.06 -20.01
N THR A 133 8.95 14.17 -21.08
CA THR A 133 10.26 13.50 -21.20
C THR A 133 11.43 14.33 -20.67
N GLY A 134 11.26 15.64 -20.43
CA GLY A 134 12.32 16.53 -19.92
C GLY A 134 12.79 16.18 -18.51
N ARG A 135 13.99 16.65 -18.09
CA ARG A 135 14.37 16.66 -16.67
C ARG A 135 13.71 17.86 -15.97
N PHE A 136 13.60 17.82 -14.64
CA PHE A 136 13.25 19.01 -13.86
C PHE A 136 14.41 20.01 -13.93
N VAL A 137 14.11 21.29 -13.98
CA VAL A 137 15.11 22.36 -13.90
C VAL A 137 15.42 22.65 -12.43
N GLY A 138 14.41 22.64 -11.57
CA GLY A 138 14.54 23.11 -10.19
C GLY A 138 14.03 24.54 -10.00
N ASN A 139 13.17 25.04 -10.89
CA ASN A 139 12.52 26.34 -10.78
C ASN A 139 10.99 26.18 -10.95
N PRO A 140 10.18 26.42 -9.90
CA PRO A 140 8.71 26.26 -9.97
C PRO A 140 8.03 27.06 -11.09
N ILE A 141 8.61 28.19 -11.50
CA ILE A 141 8.05 29.11 -12.49
C ILE A 141 8.43 28.69 -13.92
N ALA A 142 9.37 27.77 -14.09
CA ALA A 142 9.78 27.31 -15.40
C ALA A 142 8.61 26.68 -16.16
N ILE A 143 8.61 26.86 -17.48
CA ILE A 143 7.59 26.32 -18.37
C ILE A 143 8.08 24.95 -18.84
N CYS A 144 7.24 23.94 -18.63
CA CYS A 144 7.40 22.62 -19.20
C CYS A 144 6.62 22.54 -20.51
N GLU A 145 7.26 22.02 -21.55
CA GLU A 145 6.63 21.75 -22.84
C GLU A 145 6.49 20.24 -22.99
N THR A 146 5.32 19.78 -23.41
CA THR A 146 5.05 18.36 -23.63
C THR A 146 4.35 18.19 -24.95
N GLU A 147 4.89 17.30 -25.77
CA GLU A 147 4.32 16.89 -27.03
C GLU A 147 3.19 15.90 -26.76
N ILE A 148 2.01 16.19 -27.31
CA ILE A 148 0.92 15.23 -27.37
C ILE A 148 0.78 14.83 -28.82
N SER A 149 1.04 13.55 -29.11
CA SER A 149 0.60 12.96 -30.36
C SER A 149 -0.92 12.95 -30.32
N ALA A 150 -1.57 13.72 -31.19
CA ALA A 150 -2.99 13.57 -31.40
C ALA A 150 -3.21 12.13 -31.85
N ASN A 151 -4.00 11.35 -31.09
CA ASN A 151 -4.37 10.01 -31.51
C ASN A 151 -5.06 10.14 -32.86
N HIS A 152 -4.41 9.65 -33.92
CA HIS A 152 -5.07 9.35 -35.17
C HIS A 152 -6.17 8.32 -34.84
N GLU A 153 -7.43 8.73 -34.84
CA GLU A 153 -8.43 7.80 -35.37
C GLU A 153 -8.02 7.63 -36.83
N ASP A 154 -7.60 6.43 -37.21
CA ASP A 154 -7.32 6.03 -38.59
C ASP A 154 -8.59 6.21 -39.44
N THR A 155 -8.93 7.46 -39.75
CA THR A 155 -9.82 7.81 -40.85
C THR A 155 -8.93 7.80 -42.07
N ILE A 156 -8.89 6.63 -42.72
CA ILE A 156 -8.28 6.49 -44.04
C ILE A 156 -9.17 7.28 -44.99
N ASP A 157 -8.79 8.50 -45.31
CA ASP A 157 -9.39 9.21 -46.43
C ASP A 157 -8.97 8.50 -47.73
N GLU A 158 -9.92 8.30 -48.65
CA GLU A 158 -9.72 7.56 -49.90
C GLU A 158 -8.81 8.29 -50.91
N ASP A 159 -8.37 9.50 -50.60
CA ASP A 159 -7.47 10.32 -51.42
C ASP A 159 -6.11 10.40 -50.72
N GLY A 160 -5.13 9.66 -51.23
CA GLY A 160 -3.81 9.44 -50.61
C GLY A 160 -2.88 10.66 -50.52
N ASP A 161 -3.34 11.73 -49.87
CA ASP A 161 -2.51 12.84 -49.41
C ASP A 161 -2.25 12.65 -47.91
N GLU A 162 -0.96 12.48 -47.55
CA GLU A 162 -0.50 12.43 -46.16
C GLU A 162 -0.73 13.81 -45.50
N GLU A 163 -1.76 13.94 -44.65
CA GLU A 163 -1.87 15.13 -43.79
C GLU A 163 -0.69 15.12 -42.81
N GLU A 164 0.19 16.13 -42.90
CA GLU A 164 1.32 16.31 -41.98
C GLU A 164 0.80 16.37 -40.54
N GLU A 165 1.09 15.31 -39.77
CA GLU A 165 0.83 15.17 -38.34
C GLU A 165 1.32 16.39 -37.56
N GLY A 166 0.39 17.26 -37.19
CA GLY A 166 0.69 18.40 -36.32
C GLY A 166 0.78 17.95 -34.86
N SER A 167 1.96 17.61 -34.37
CA SER A 167 2.21 17.42 -32.94
C SER A 167 1.78 18.68 -32.16
N LEU A 168 0.83 18.53 -31.25
CA LEU A 168 0.37 19.63 -30.41
C LEU A 168 1.28 19.74 -29.18
N TRP A 169 1.98 20.87 -29.06
CA TRP A 169 2.76 21.19 -27.88
C TRP A 169 1.89 21.89 -26.84
N ILE A 170 1.74 21.27 -25.67
CA ILE A 170 1.07 21.89 -24.52
C ILE A 170 2.13 22.37 -23.54
N THR A 171 1.96 23.60 -23.06
CA THR A 171 2.84 24.23 -22.08
C THR A 171 2.15 24.38 -20.74
N PHE A 172 2.82 24.00 -19.65
CA PHE A 172 2.32 24.15 -18.28
C PHE A 172 3.48 24.39 -17.30
N ARG A 173 3.20 24.72 -16.03
CA ARG A 173 4.26 25.10 -15.08
C ARG A 173 4.98 23.89 -14.51
N GLU A 174 6.27 24.05 -14.21
CA GLU A 174 7.06 23.00 -13.55
C GLU A 174 6.54 22.69 -12.14
N GLU A 175 5.97 23.68 -11.43
CA GLU A 175 5.27 23.45 -10.16
C GLU A 175 4.09 22.47 -10.30
N GLU A 176 3.26 22.63 -11.33
CA GLU A 176 2.12 21.75 -11.61
C GLU A 176 2.61 20.34 -11.99
N ARG A 177 3.69 20.28 -12.78
CA ARG A 177 4.38 19.02 -13.10
C ARG A 177 4.90 18.32 -11.86
N LEU A 178 5.55 19.06 -10.96
CA LEU A 178 6.11 18.53 -9.71
C LEU A 178 5.01 17.93 -8.84
N ALA A 179 3.91 18.66 -8.64
CA ALA A 179 2.76 18.17 -7.89
C ALA A 179 2.18 16.88 -8.49
N ALA A 180 1.99 16.86 -9.81
CA ALA A 180 1.51 15.69 -10.52
C ALA A 180 2.46 14.48 -10.40
N THR A 181 3.76 14.68 -10.61
CA THR A 181 4.78 13.62 -10.46
C THR A 181 4.83 13.05 -9.04
N VAL A 182 4.75 13.91 -8.01
CA VAL A 182 4.70 13.46 -6.60
C VAL A 182 3.47 12.60 -6.36
N ALA A 183 2.29 13.02 -6.83
CA ALA A 183 1.05 12.25 -6.66
C ALA A 183 1.07 10.90 -7.42
N ILE A 184 1.67 10.86 -8.62
CA ILE A 184 1.83 9.62 -9.38
C ILE A 184 2.72 8.65 -8.60
N ILE A 185 3.92 9.08 -8.19
CA ILE A 185 4.87 8.24 -7.44
C ILE A 185 4.24 7.77 -6.12
N GLN A 186 3.54 8.65 -5.42
CA GLN A 186 2.80 8.31 -4.21
C GLN A 186 1.78 7.18 -4.48
N SER A 187 1.01 7.29 -5.56
CA SER A 187 0.01 6.28 -5.89
C SER A 187 0.60 4.93 -6.34
N GLU A 188 1.76 4.94 -7.01
CA GLU A 188 2.32 3.75 -7.65
C GLU A 188 3.48 3.10 -6.89
N ALA A 189 4.19 3.84 -6.02
CA ALA A 189 5.43 3.40 -5.41
C ALA A 189 5.51 3.60 -3.90
N GLU A 190 4.61 4.38 -3.29
CA GLU A 190 4.58 4.52 -1.83
C GLU A 190 4.02 3.24 -1.21
N ILE A 191 4.85 2.60 -0.39
CA ILE A 191 4.53 1.32 0.24
C ILE A 191 4.56 1.41 1.75
N ILE A 192 3.87 0.48 2.40
CA ILE A 192 3.95 0.23 3.85
C ILE A 192 3.98 -1.27 4.14
N PRO A 193 4.58 -1.70 5.26
CA PRO A 193 4.51 -3.08 5.70
C PRO A 193 3.16 -3.38 6.37
N ARG A 194 2.79 -4.66 6.35
CA ARG A 194 1.61 -5.18 7.02
C ARG A 194 1.60 -4.82 8.50
N GLY A 195 0.47 -4.32 8.98
CA GLY A 195 0.28 -3.96 10.38
C GLY A 195 0.87 -2.61 10.78
N PHE A 196 1.50 -1.86 9.86
CA PHE A 196 1.93 -0.47 10.13
C PHE A 196 0.75 0.50 10.21
N LEU A 197 -0.26 0.32 9.35
CA LEU A 197 -1.53 1.05 9.41
C LEU A 197 -2.66 0.13 9.87
N ILE A 198 -3.60 0.71 10.62
CA ILE A 198 -4.81 0.06 11.12
C ILE A 198 -6.00 0.90 10.68
N LYS A 199 -7.05 0.22 10.21
CA LYS A 199 -8.33 0.82 9.86
C LYS A 199 -9.37 0.55 10.93
N ASP A 200 -9.93 1.61 11.51
CA ASP A 200 -11.05 1.51 12.43
C ASP A 200 -12.35 1.06 11.74
N PRO A 201 -13.32 0.50 12.48
CA PRO A 201 -14.67 0.24 11.96
C PRO A 201 -15.37 1.49 11.40
N THR A 202 -14.98 2.69 11.86
CA THR A 202 -15.47 3.98 11.35
C THR A 202 -14.89 4.35 9.98
N GLY A 203 -13.89 3.60 9.49
CA GLY A 203 -13.15 3.88 8.26
C GLY A 203 -12.01 4.87 8.42
N THR A 204 -11.69 5.30 9.64
CA THR A 204 -10.49 6.13 9.92
C THR A 204 -9.25 5.25 9.89
N VAL A 205 -8.17 5.72 9.25
CA VAL A 205 -6.90 5.00 9.19
C VAL A 205 -5.87 5.75 10.01
N PHE A 206 -5.13 5.03 10.85
CA PHE A 206 -4.08 5.59 11.71
C PHE A 206 -2.90 4.63 11.81
N GLN A 207 -1.76 5.16 12.24
CA GLN A 207 -0.53 4.39 12.44
C GLN A 207 -0.64 3.51 13.69
N ASN A 208 -0.24 2.24 13.55
CA ASN A 208 -0.17 1.30 14.65
C ASN A 208 1.05 1.56 15.53
N LYS A 209 0.83 2.07 16.74
CA LYS A 209 1.89 2.30 17.73
C LYS A 209 2.50 1.01 18.30
N ALA A 210 1.83 -0.12 18.13
CA ALA A 210 2.30 -1.43 18.57
C ALA A 210 3.00 -2.22 17.46
N PHE A 211 3.29 -1.59 16.32
CA PHE A 211 4.07 -2.23 15.26
C PHE A 211 5.51 -2.45 15.73
N GLU A 212 6.03 -3.67 15.63
CA GLU A 212 7.39 -4.03 16.07
C GLU A 212 8.33 -4.37 14.91
N GLY A 213 7.79 -4.41 13.68
CA GLY A 213 8.46 -4.91 12.48
C GLY A 213 7.74 -6.12 11.89
N LEU A 214 8.24 -6.62 10.75
CA LEU A 214 7.72 -7.83 10.12
C LEU A 214 8.57 -9.05 10.45
N PRO A 215 8.01 -10.22 10.80
CA PRO A 215 8.82 -11.41 11.00
C PRO A 215 9.61 -11.74 9.73
N LYS A 216 10.81 -12.30 9.87
CA LYS A 216 11.75 -12.50 8.75
C LYS A 216 11.12 -13.18 7.52
N GLU A 217 10.29 -14.21 7.76
CA GLU A 217 9.61 -14.95 6.72
C GLU A 217 8.61 -14.09 5.93
N GLU A 218 7.90 -13.19 6.61
CA GLU A 218 6.95 -12.25 5.99
C GLU A 218 7.66 -11.06 5.35
N ALA A 219 8.77 -10.59 5.92
CA ALA A 219 9.55 -9.46 5.39
C ALA A 219 10.14 -9.75 4.00
N LEU A 220 10.37 -11.02 3.67
CA LEU A 220 10.83 -11.45 2.35
C LEU A 220 9.70 -11.66 1.33
N GLN A 221 8.45 -11.53 1.74
CA GLN A 221 7.29 -11.75 0.87
C GLN A 221 6.67 -10.43 0.43
N LEU A 222 6.51 -10.24 -0.88
CA LEU A 222 5.83 -9.07 -1.45
C LEU A 222 4.38 -8.93 -0.95
N ILE A 223 3.74 -10.03 -0.57
CA ILE A 223 2.37 -10.01 -0.01
C ILE A 223 2.27 -9.27 1.33
N SER A 224 3.40 -9.02 2.01
CA SER A 224 3.43 -8.32 3.30
C SER A 224 3.57 -6.80 3.15
N TYR A 225 3.56 -6.28 1.93
CA TYR A 225 3.70 -4.86 1.63
C TYR A 225 2.52 -4.37 0.82
N PHE A 226 2.06 -3.17 1.14
CA PHE A 226 0.85 -2.57 0.58
C PHE A 226 1.09 -1.17 0.04
N HIS A 227 0.38 -0.80 -1.03
CA HIS A 227 0.36 0.56 -1.56
C HIS A 227 -0.43 1.51 -0.65
N VAL A 228 0.09 2.73 -0.47
CA VAL A 228 -0.54 3.79 0.35
C VAL A 228 -1.47 4.66 -0.50
N ARG A 229 -2.51 4.04 -1.04
CA ARG A 229 -3.57 4.73 -1.80
C ARG A 229 -4.94 4.15 -1.47
N GLN A 230 -6.00 4.81 -1.95
CA GLN A 230 -7.33 4.24 -1.87
C GLN A 230 -7.38 2.94 -2.69
N ALA A 231 -7.95 1.89 -2.11
CA ALA A 231 -8.07 0.60 -2.78
C ALA A 231 -9.02 0.70 -4.00
N GLU A 232 -8.45 0.59 -5.20
CA GLU A 232 -9.11 0.39 -6.51
C GLU A 232 -9.79 -1.00 -6.65
N ILE A 233 -9.09 -2.10 -6.32
CA ILE A 233 -9.59 -3.48 -6.31
C ILE A 233 -10.60 -3.67 -5.17
N PRO A 234 -11.76 -4.30 -5.42
CA PRO A 234 -12.74 -4.65 -4.39
C PRO A 234 -12.16 -5.52 -3.28
N TRP A 235 -12.68 -5.33 -2.06
CA TRP A 235 -12.27 -6.05 -0.85
C TRP A 235 -12.40 -7.58 -0.96
N ASP A 236 -13.37 -8.07 -1.73
CA ASP A 236 -13.59 -9.51 -1.96
C ASP A 236 -12.37 -10.22 -2.53
N LYS A 237 -11.63 -9.55 -3.42
CA LYS A 237 -10.41 -10.11 -4.03
C LYS A 237 -9.23 -10.13 -3.06
N ASN A 238 -9.21 -9.22 -2.08
CA ASN A 238 -8.15 -9.18 -1.06
C ASN A 238 -8.29 -10.31 -0.04
N ILE A 239 -9.52 -10.74 0.30
CA ILE A 239 -9.78 -11.82 1.26
C ILE A 239 -9.14 -13.14 0.82
N VAL A 240 -9.15 -13.42 -0.48
CA VAL A 240 -8.65 -14.69 -1.04
C VAL A 240 -7.12 -14.74 -1.09
N GLY A 241 -6.44 -13.59 -0.93
CA GLY A 241 -5.00 -13.50 -1.10
C GLY A 241 -4.16 -14.19 -0.02
N ARG A 242 -4.68 -14.33 1.21
CA ARG A 242 -3.91 -14.85 2.35
C ARG A 242 -4.81 -15.63 3.33
N PRO A 243 -4.35 -16.77 3.89
CA PRO A 243 -5.15 -17.56 4.83
C PRO A 243 -5.42 -16.85 6.18
N ASP A 244 -4.50 -16.00 6.63
CA ASP A 244 -4.59 -15.23 7.89
C ASP A 244 -5.05 -13.78 7.66
N TYR A 245 -5.92 -13.57 6.67
CA TYR A 245 -6.44 -12.25 6.32
C TYR A 245 -7.10 -11.53 7.51
N ASN A 246 -6.73 -10.27 7.73
CA ASN A 246 -7.30 -9.40 8.76
C ASN A 246 -7.84 -8.10 8.14
N ILE A 247 -9.15 -7.88 8.17
CA ILE A 247 -9.80 -6.70 7.56
C ILE A 247 -9.30 -5.36 8.10
N THR A 248 -8.78 -5.33 9.33
CA THR A 248 -8.30 -4.12 9.99
C THR A 248 -6.89 -3.75 9.51
N MET A 249 -6.07 -4.73 9.14
CA MET A 249 -4.66 -4.56 8.73
C MET A 249 -4.49 -4.68 7.21
N ASP A 250 -5.21 -5.61 6.58
CA ASP A 250 -5.09 -6.02 5.18
C ASP A 250 -6.19 -5.37 4.32
N PHE A 251 -6.43 -4.07 4.54
CA PHE A 251 -7.47 -3.31 3.82
C PHE A 251 -6.94 -2.60 2.56
N LEU A 252 -5.62 -2.56 2.37
CA LEU A 252 -4.93 -1.96 1.23
C LEU A 252 -4.56 -3.00 0.18
N HIS A 253 -4.03 -2.56 -0.96
CA HIS A 253 -3.57 -3.45 -2.02
C HIS A 253 -2.15 -3.90 -1.83
N SER A 254 -1.94 -5.20 -1.99
CA SER A 254 -0.60 -5.75 -1.96
C SER A 254 0.17 -5.47 -3.25
N ILE A 255 1.45 -5.13 -3.11
CA ILE A 255 2.38 -4.96 -4.24
C ILE A 255 2.69 -6.27 -4.97
N ALA A 256 2.34 -7.43 -4.38
CA ALA A 256 2.52 -8.73 -5.02
C ALA A 256 1.67 -8.89 -6.29
N ASN A 257 0.59 -8.12 -6.41
CA ASN A 257 -0.31 -8.13 -7.56
C ASN A 257 0.07 -7.11 -8.64
N ASP A 258 1.17 -6.37 -8.44
CA ASP A 258 1.63 -5.39 -9.42
C ASP A 258 2.15 -6.08 -10.68
N LEU A 259 1.82 -5.47 -11.82
CA LEU A 259 2.25 -5.96 -13.13
C LEU A 259 3.33 -5.05 -13.71
N PRO A 260 4.35 -5.62 -14.37
CA PRO A 260 4.60 -7.05 -14.55
C PRO A 260 5.25 -7.69 -13.30
N ILE A 261 5.08 -9.01 -13.14
CA ILE A 261 5.61 -9.78 -12.01
C ILE A 261 7.14 -9.61 -11.95
N GLY A 262 7.65 -9.18 -10.79
CA GLY A 262 9.08 -8.90 -10.60
C GLY A 262 9.46 -7.42 -10.73
N CYS A 263 8.49 -6.51 -10.81
CA CYS A 263 8.71 -5.06 -10.77
C CYS A 263 9.23 -4.53 -9.42
N TRP A 264 9.23 -5.37 -8.39
CA TRP A 264 9.77 -5.08 -7.06
C TRP A 264 10.89 -6.04 -6.70
N THR A 265 11.93 -5.51 -6.07
CA THR A 265 13.04 -6.30 -5.53
C THR A 265 13.08 -6.14 -4.01
N ILE A 266 13.17 -7.26 -3.29
CA ILE A 266 13.43 -7.28 -1.84
C ILE A 266 14.84 -7.79 -1.61
N SER A 267 15.60 -7.11 -0.75
CA SER A 267 16.92 -7.53 -0.30
C SER A 267 17.03 -7.39 1.21
N LEU A 268 17.76 -8.31 1.85
CA LEU A 268 18.12 -8.17 3.26
C LEU A 268 19.50 -7.53 3.39
N ASP A 269 19.69 -6.78 4.46
CA ASP A 269 21.03 -6.41 4.89
C ASP A 269 21.84 -7.66 5.29
N ASN A 270 23.16 -7.54 5.28
CA ASN A 270 24.09 -8.62 5.63
C ASN A 270 23.85 -9.18 7.05
N ILE A 271 23.31 -8.35 7.95
CA ILE A 271 23.01 -8.71 9.35
C ILE A 271 21.56 -9.23 9.49
N GLU A 272 20.78 -9.22 8.41
CA GLU A 272 19.38 -9.66 8.37
C GLU A 272 18.48 -8.93 9.40
N THR A 273 18.77 -7.67 9.69
CA THR A 273 18.01 -6.83 10.61
C THR A 273 16.98 -5.97 9.88
N VAL A 274 17.25 -5.62 8.64
CA VAL A 274 16.43 -4.72 7.82
C VAL A 274 16.19 -5.36 6.47
N ALA A 275 14.93 -5.37 6.03
CA ALA A 275 14.55 -5.67 4.67
C ALA A 275 14.38 -4.36 3.89
N THR A 276 15.07 -4.25 2.75
CA THR A 276 14.98 -3.12 1.84
C THR A 276 14.21 -3.54 0.59
N LEU A 277 13.25 -2.72 0.19
CA LEU A 277 12.45 -2.86 -1.01
C LEU A 277 12.84 -1.78 -2.00
N ARG A 278 12.84 -2.13 -3.28
CA ARG A 278 13.15 -1.21 -4.38
C ARG A 278 12.15 -1.40 -5.52
N SER A 279 11.64 -0.29 -6.03
CA SER A 279 10.83 -0.28 -7.26
C SER A 279 11.72 -0.26 -8.50
N LEU A 280 11.38 -1.05 -9.52
CA LEU A 280 12.00 -0.98 -10.84
C LEU A 280 11.33 0.06 -11.75
N PHE A 281 10.03 0.32 -11.59
CA PHE A 281 9.29 1.35 -12.31
C PHE A 281 9.70 2.75 -11.89
N TRP A 282 9.99 2.94 -10.61
CA TRP A 282 10.41 4.22 -10.07
C TRP A 282 11.82 4.08 -9.48
N PRO A 283 12.87 4.17 -10.31
CA PRO A 283 14.24 4.19 -9.83
C PRO A 283 14.43 5.33 -8.83
N GLY A 284 14.79 4.97 -7.60
CA GLY A 284 14.90 5.91 -6.48
C GLY A 284 13.86 5.68 -5.39
N ALA A 285 12.75 5.01 -5.67
CA ALA A 285 11.77 4.61 -4.66
C ALA A 285 12.29 3.40 -3.88
N HIS A 286 12.48 3.58 -2.58
CA HIS A 286 12.93 2.55 -1.66
C HIS A 286 12.08 2.54 -0.39
N GLY A 287 11.87 1.36 0.16
CA GLY A 287 11.32 1.17 1.51
C GLY A 287 12.29 0.36 2.35
N ALA A 288 12.41 0.67 3.63
CA ALA A 288 13.16 -0.12 4.59
C ALA A 288 12.28 -0.43 5.79
N VAL A 289 12.25 -1.71 6.18
CA VAL A 289 11.50 -2.19 7.34
C VAL A 289 12.43 -2.98 8.26
N VAL A 290 12.32 -2.74 9.56
CA VAL A 290 12.97 -3.60 10.55
C VAL A 290 12.27 -4.95 10.58
N ILE A 291 13.04 -6.03 10.41
CA ILE A 291 12.57 -7.39 10.61
C ILE A 291 12.29 -7.57 12.11
N ALA A 292 11.18 -8.20 12.50
CA ALA A 292 10.79 -8.63 13.85
C ALA A 292 11.48 -9.93 14.31
N ASN A 293 11.76 -10.06 15.61
CA ASN A 293 12.29 -11.24 16.31
C ASN A 293 13.72 -11.71 15.94
N ASN A 294 14.57 -10.87 15.34
CA ASN A 294 16.01 -11.15 15.28
C ASN A 294 16.66 -10.96 16.69
N ARG A 295 17.67 -11.77 17.05
CA ARG A 295 18.38 -11.66 18.34
C ARG A 295 19.07 -10.30 18.54
N GLN A 296 19.20 -9.50 17.48
CA GLN A 296 19.85 -8.19 17.46
C GLN A 296 18.87 -7.00 17.39
N HIS A 297 17.56 -7.25 17.59
CA HIS A 297 16.50 -6.23 17.59
C HIS A 297 16.78 -4.96 18.37
N HIS A 298 17.46 -5.12 19.51
CA HIS A 298 17.75 -4.00 20.41
C HIS A 298 18.66 -2.94 19.77
N MET A 299 19.39 -3.27 18.70
CA MET A 299 20.32 -2.34 18.04
C MET A 299 19.68 -1.48 16.94
N CYS A 300 18.62 -1.98 16.28
CA CYS A 300 18.00 -1.30 15.13
C CYS A 300 16.78 -0.46 15.49
N GLY A 301 16.28 -0.55 16.73
CA GLY A 301 15.03 0.07 17.14
C GLY A 301 13.82 -0.82 16.83
N TRP A 302 12.72 -0.58 17.53
CA TRP A 302 11.49 -1.38 17.43
C TRP A 302 10.54 -0.70 16.47
N GLY A 303 9.88 -1.47 15.60
CA GLY A 303 8.76 -0.94 14.81
C GLY A 303 9.12 0.10 13.75
N LEU A 304 10.39 0.21 13.38
CA LEU A 304 10.79 1.24 12.43
C LEU A 304 10.52 0.81 10.99
N PHE A 305 9.84 1.70 10.28
CA PHE A 305 9.61 1.62 8.85
C PHE A 305 9.80 3.01 8.26
N SER A 306 10.47 3.08 7.12
CA SER A 306 10.56 4.30 6.34
C SER A 306 10.51 3.99 4.86
N TRP A 307 9.88 4.88 4.11
CA TRP A 307 9.88 4.90 2.67
C TRP A 307 10.38 6.26 2.19
N TRP A 308 11.10 6.28 1.08
CA TRP A 308 11.58 7.51 0.47
C TRP A 308 11.75 7.36 -1.04
N TYR A 309 11.72 8.49 -1.73
CA TYR A 309 12.10 8.59 -3.14
C TYR A 309 13.31 9.51 -3.31
N ILE A 310 14.39 9.04 -3.93
CA ILE A 310 15.48 9.92 -4.39
C ILE A 310 15.81 9.59 -5.84
N GLY A 311 15.44 10.48 -6.75
CA GLY A 311 15.64 10.26 -8.17
C GLY A 311 15.18 11.42 -9.04
N THR A 312 15.06 11.19 -10.35
CA THR A 312 14.78 12.23 -11.35
C THR A 312 13.29 12.52 -11.57
N GLY A 313 12.39 11.80 -10.89
CA GLY A 313 10.95 11.90 -11.10
C GLY A 313 10.45 11.26 -12.41
N LYS A 314 11.26 10.42 -13.04
CA LYS A 314 10.90 9.73 -14.29
C LYS A 314 10.54 8.28 -14.06
N LYS A 315 9.40 7.86 -14.64
CA LYS A 315 8.98 6.47 -14.70
C LYS A 315 9.82 5.71 -15.72
N ASN A 316 10.25 4.51 -15.34
CA ASN A 316 10.92 3.58 -16.22
C ASN A 316 9.87 2.74 -16.96
N TRP A 317 9.53 3.14 -18.18
CA TRP A 317 8.58 2.39 -19.01
C TRP A 317 9.18 1.10 -19.58
N ASP A 318 10.50 0.92 -19.52
CA ASP A 318 11.18 -0.24 -20.09
C ASP A 318 11.16 -1.48 -19.19
N VAL A 319 10.62 -1.39 -17.97
CA VAL A 319 10.57 -2.50 -17.00
C VAL A 319 10.05 -3.81 -17.61
N PRO A 320 8.93 -3.83 -18.38
CA PRO A 320 8.43 -5.05 -18.99
C PRO A 320 9.42 -5.73 -19.96
N PHE A 321 10.33 -4.96 -20.56
CA PHE A 321 11.37 -5.48 -21.47
C PHE A 321 12.67 -5.83 -20.73
N MET A 322 12.88 -5.27 -19.54
CA MET A 322 14.06 -5.53 -18.72
C MET A 322 13.95 -6.81 -17.90
N ILE A 323 12.74 -7.17 -17.47
CA ILE A 323 12.53 -8.37 -16.66
C ILE A 323 12.24 -9.56 -17.56
N THR A 324 12.93 -10.66 -17.31
CA THR A 324 12.65 -11.92 -17.99
C THR A 324 11.27 -12.41 -17.57
N PRO A 325 10.39 -12.82 -18.51
CA PRO A 325 9.11 -13.37 -18.14
C PRO A 325 9.31 -14.57 -17.21
N PRO A 326 8.49 -14.73 -16.16
CA PRO A 326 8.62 -15.85 -15.26
C PRO A 326 8.53 -17.16 -16.07
N PRO A 327 9.30 -18.20 -15.71
CA PRO A 327 9.26 -19.48 -16.42
C PRO A 327 7.80 -19.96 -16.49
N SER A 328 7.40 -20.51 -17.65
CA SER A 328 6.01 -20.83 -18.04
C SER A 328 5.20 -21.70 -17.06
N LEU A 329 5.83 -22.23 -16.01
CA LEU A 329 5.22 -22.94 -14.89
C LEU A 329 4.63 -22.01 -13.82
N ALA A 330 4.91 -20.70 -13.85
CA ALA A 330 4.38 -19.70 -12.93
C ALA A 330 3.17 -18.93 -13.53
N LYS A 331 2.33 -19.60 -14.33
CA LYS A 331 0.95 -19.16 -14.53
C LYS A 331 0.16 -19.42 -13.24
N ALA A 332 0.45 -18.67 -12.18
CA ALA A 332 -0.33 -18.66 -10.96
C ALA A 332 -1.25 -17.43 -10.99
N CYS A 333 -2.54 -17.69 -11.15
CA CYS A 333 -3.66 -16.79 -10.91
C CYS A 333 -3.59 -15.39 -11.53
N VAL A 334 -3.58 -15.31 -12.86
CA VAL A 334 -4.54 -14.38 -13.47
C VAL A 334 -5.81 -15.20 -13.59
N VAL A 335 -6.85 -14.83 -12.84
CA VAL A 335 -8.21 -15.30 -13.16
C VAL A 335 -8.53 -14.64 -14.50
N GLU A 336 -8.13 -15.30 -15.58
CA GLU A 336 -8.70 -15.05 -16.89
C GLU A 336 -10.19 -15.34 -16.72
N ASP A 337 -11.01 -14.29 -16.82
CA ASP A 337 -12.46 -14.42 -16.93
C ASP A 337 -12.73 -15.48 -18.01
N LYS A 338 -13.22 -16.64 -17.59
CA LYS A 338 -13.58 -17.69 -18.54
C LYS A 338 -14.65 -17.14 -19.48
N PRO A 339 -14.60 -17.49 -20.77
CA PRO A 339 -15.72 -17.24 -21.65
C PRO A 339 -16.92 -18.05 -21.12
N GLN A 340 -18.11 -17.47 -21.29
CA GLN A 340 -19.39 -18.02 -20.87
C GLN A 340 -19.47 -19.53 -21.18
N LEU A 341 -19.71 -20.32 -20.13
CA LEU A 341 -20.11 -21.72 -20.28
C LEU A 341 -21.53 -21.72 -20.87
N GLU A 342 -21.65 -21.96 -22.18
CA GLU A 342 -22.88 -22.45 -22.76
C GLU A 342 -23.18 -23.82 -22.13
N ILE A 343 -24.29 -23.90 -21.42
CA ILE A 343 -24.84 -25.13 -20.88
C ILE A 343 -25.52 -25.86 -22.03
N ASP A 344 -24.85 -26.88 -22.59
CA ASP A 344 -25.51 -27.86 -23.46
C ASP A 344 -26.00 -29.02 -22.59
N ASP A 345 -27.28 -28.98 -22.25
CA ASP A 345 -28.00 -30.05 -21.57
C ASP A 345 -28.15 -31.26 -22.50
N ARG A 346 -27.15 -32.14 -22.55
CA ARG A 346 -27.34 -33.55 -22.93
C ARG A 346 -26.13 -34.42 -22.57
N SER A 347 -26.45 -35.55 -21.95
CA SER A 347 -25.59 -36.70 -21.61
C SER A 347 -24.85 -36.60 -20.26
N GLY A 348 -25.46 -37.24 -19.27
CA GLY A 348 -24.83 -37.51 -17.98
C GLY A 348 -23.77 -38.60 -18.11
N THR A 349 -22.58 -38.31 -17.59
CA THR A 349 -21.63 -39.25 -16.97
C THR A 349 -20.57 -38.42 -16.26
N TYR A 350 -20.55 -38.46 -14.92
CA TYR A 350 -19.52 -37.82 -14.11
C TYR A 350 -18.30 -38.74 -14.00
N ASN A 351 -17.16 -38.33 -14.54
CA ASN A 351 -15.85 -38.89 -14.21
C ASN A 351 -15.08 -37.86 -13.39
N VAL A 352 -14.76 -38.21 -12.14
CA VAL A 352 -13.90 -37.42 -11.27
C VAL A 352 -12.44 -37.80 -11.57
N PRO A 353 -11.55 -36.88 -11.98
CA PRO A 353 -10.13 -37.19 -12.08
C PRO A 353 -9.51 -37.10 -10.68
N SER A 354 -9.04 -38.23 -10.16
CA SER A 354 -8.21 -38.29 -8.96
C SER A 354 -6.81 -37.71 -9.26
N THR A 355 -6.48 -36.55 -8.70
CA THR A 355 -5.12 -36.01 -8.68
C THR A 355 -4.27 -36.81 -7.69
N GLY A 356 -3.45 -37.72 -8.23
CA GLY A 356 -2.45 -38.46 -7.47
C GLY A 356 -1.22 -37.59 -7.20
N TYR A 357 -0.85 -37.47 -5.92
CA TYR A 357 0.44 -36.95 -5.48
C TYR A 357 1.55 -37.93 -5.90
N LEU A 358 2.55 -37.44 -6.63
CA LEU A 358 3.80 -38.15 -6.90
C LEU A 358 4.85 -37.73 -5.86
N ILE A 359 5.19 -38.65 -4.96
CA ILE A 359 6.35 -38.57 -4.06
C ILE A 359 7.51 -39.30 -4.77
N PRO A 360 8.77 -38.79 -4.72
CA PRO A 360 9.88 -39.41 -5.44
C PRO A 360 10.24 -40.78 -4.85
N GLY A 361 10.48 -41.74 -5.74
CA GLY A 361 10.70 -43.14 -5.38
C GLY A 361 12.11 -43.45 -4.86
N GLU A 362 12.14 -44.31 -3.84
CA GLU A 362 13.21 -45.30 -3.65
C GLU A 362 12.60 -46.69 -3.89
N GLY A 363 13.25 -47.48 -4.74
CA GLY A 363 12.75 -48.78 -5.17
C GLY A 363 12.96 -49.89 -4.15
N ARG A 364 11.98 -50.79 -4.02
CA ARG A 364 12.17 -52.24 -3.98
C ARG A 364 10.84 -53.01 -4.08
N SER A 365 10.95 -54.17 -4.69
CA SER A 365 9.94 -55.13 -5.16
C SER A 365 9.00 -55.71 -4.09
N GLY A 366 7.74 -56.02 -4.48
CA GLY A 366 6.93 -57.02 -3.76
C GLY A 366 5.44 -57.09 -4.09
N SER A 367 5.06 -58.06 -4.94
CA SER A 367 3.85 -58.92 -4.92
C SER A 367 2.45 -58.37 -4.57
N VAL A 368 1.53 -58.58 -5.52
CA VAL A 368 0.05 -58.49 -5.51
C VAL A 368 -0.64 -59.33 -4.43
N LYS A 369 -1.78 -58.85 -3.87
CA LYS A 369 -3.02 -59.63 -3.60
C LYS A 369 -4.23 -58.75 -3.22
N SER A 370 -5.37 -59.04 -3.84
CA SER A 370 -6.72 -58.51 -3.60
C SER A 370 -7.31 -58.95 -2.26
N ILE A 371 -8.28 -58.22 -1.69
CA ILE A 371 -9.49 -58.74 -1.02
C ILE A 371 -10.60 -57.68 -1.02
N SER A 372 -11.79 -58.12 -1.42
CA SER A 372 -13.11 -57.49 -1.34
C SER A 372 -13.72 -57.54 0.08
N GLY A 373 -14.52 -56.55 0.47
CA GLY A 373 -15.37 -56.64 1.67
C GLY A 373 -16.48 -55.59 1.71
N ALA A 374 -17.73 -56.07 1.77
CA ALA A 374 -18.99 -55.31 1.78
C ALA A 374 -19.35 -54.71 3.16
N PHE A 375 -20.28 -53.73 3.22
CA PHE A 375 -21.60 -53.87 3.90
C PHE A 375 -22.48 -52.58 3.88
N ARG A 376 -23.71 -52.78 3.38
CA ARG A 376 -25.07 -52.22 3.61
C ARG A 376 -25.34 -50.91 4.41
N SER A 377 -25.99 -49.96 3.70
CA SER A 377 -27.35 -49.39 3.90
C SER A 377 -28.01 -49.36 5.29
N SER A 378 -28.47 -48.16 5.69
CA SER A 378 -29.87 -47.95 6.10
C SER A 378 -30.33 -46.51 5.83
N ALA A 379 -31.57 -46.37 5.37
CA ALA A 379 -32.30 -45.14 5.09
C ALA A 379 -33.57 -45.08 5.97
N ILE A 380 -34.25 -43.92 5.94
CA ILE A 380 -35.70 -43.60 6.09
C ILE A 380 -35.83 -42.31 6.95
N MET A 381 -36.06 -41.10 6.40
CA MET A 381 -37.32 -40.46 5.91
C MET A 381 -38.44 -40.42 6.97
N LYS A 382 -39.21 -39.35 7.26
CA LYS A 382 -39.95 -38.34 6.46
C LYS A 382 -40.82 -37.50 7.49
N PRO A 383 -41.84 -36.64 7.16
CA PRO A 383 -41.88 -35.31 6.49
C PRO A 383 -42.99 -34.33 7.06
N PHE A 384 -43.51 -33.42 6.20
CA PHE A 384 -44.72 -32.52 6.24
C PHE A 384 -44.48 -31.04 6.60
N THR A 385 -45.15 -30.00 6.06
CA THR A 385 -45.51 -29.47 4.70
C THR A 385 -46.42 -28.24 4.93
N THR A 386 -46.19 -27.15 4.17
CA THR A 386 -47.13 -26.15 3.57
C THR A 386 -48.31 -25.51 4.33
N SER A 387 -48.44 -24.17 4.23
CA SER A 387 -49.47 -23.51 3.38
C SER A 387 -49.20 -22.01 3.16
N GLU A 388 -49.68 -21.52 2.01
CA GLU A 388 -49.56 -20.18 1.40
C GLU A 388 -50.66 -19.18 1.86
N ASP A 389 -50.67 -18.02 1.17
CA ASP A 389 -51.68 -16.95 1.05
C ASP A 389 -51.58 -15.76 2.02
N GLU A 390 -51.71 -14.48 1.65
CA GLU A 390 -51.73 -13.72 0.38
C GLU A 390 -51.90 -12.23 0.80
N THR A 391 -51.73 -11.28 -0.13
CA THR A 391 -52.19 -9.84 -0.10
C THR A 391 -51.57 -8.87 0.91
N GLN A 392 -51.45 -7.55 0.70
CA GLN A 392 -51.31 -6.59 -0.42
C GLN A 392 -51.18 -5.21 0.28
N GLN A 393 -50.57 -4.23 -0.40
CA GLN A 393 -50.93 -2.79 -0.38
C GLN A 393 -50.44 -1.80 0.71
N LEU A 394 -49.84 -0.72 0.16
CA LEU A 394 -49.99 0.72 0.45
C LEU A 394 -49.01 1.46 1.39
N GLN A 395 -48.26 2.36 0.74
CA GLN A 395 -48.07 3.80 1.04
C GLN A 395 -47.89 4.23 2.50
N TYR A 396 -46.73 4.82 2.82
CA TYR A 396 -46.54 6.28 2.89
C TYR A 396 -45.05 6.65 2.86
#